data_AF-A0A498NRX2-F1
#
_entry.id   AF-A0A498NRX2-F1
#
_cell.length_a   1.000
_cell.length_b   1.000
_cell.length_c   1.000
_cell.angle_alpha   90.00
_cell.angle_beta   90.00
_cell.angle_gamma   90.00
#
_symmetry.space_group_name_H-M   'P 1'
#
loop_
_entity.id
_entity.type
_entity.pdbx_description
1 polymer ?
#
loop_
_entity_poly.entity_id
_entity_poly.type
_entity_poly.pdbx_seq_one_letter_code
_entity_poly.pdbx_strand_id
1 'polypeptide(L)'
;MKDVRELCSERVLFLQGLLESELNMNPSTEFTHEQRKAVIQHWTSAVEVDEDTRFIRKHNFLHAHPPNQVLSALQALTSRQQVVLEEKIAALNVERDISDLGFRYESDHLIDVSPGQEEDLTPVRSLLQSAWEEVEQSYFELAQTRNRCGQLETELTALMSKAERAHGSDPVSRCVFELEMEGVKQTAVRDSIREQCAQLQMQAREGQDAIRTVQTQWQSVMDFRQLVDRRQEQIRRLIKGNSNVKTELTHVHAEVGQFVQKKLNPQFGSVIKASSGLRNSVSQGAKHFSCVALAALDRRVMKGKAKFTLQDFEPDLQVNKLVDNSGCDRGKNQQAPQELWSQAAALRLELRNLHRLLQLFSESSADVQKLTAQLPSPDQQTLVQRVKMVDEEILQTLLPRARELTQRCSKGLLYTEQVKTAILHWWEQPGQFALPEMQREGLTFQQWLQRWKLATKES
;
A
#
# COMPACT_ATOMS: atom_id res chain seq x y z
N MET A 1 18.57 18.87 7.72
CA MET A 1 17.29 18.35 7.15
C MET A 1 17.24 18.37 5.63
N LYS A 2 17.53 19.50 4.97
CA LYS A 2 17.46 19.63 3.51
C LYS A 2 18.45 18.69 2.79
N ASP A 3 19.70 18.71 3.20
CA ASP A 3 20.77 17.88 2.62
C ASP A 3 20.48 16.38 2.77
N VAL A 4 19.97 15.94 3.94
CA VAL A 4 19.57 14.55 4.20
C VAL A 4 18.41 14.15 3.27
N ARG A 5 17.46 15.06 3.04
CA ARG A 5 16.34 14.81 2.14
C ARG A 5 16.79 14.71 0.69
N GLU A 6 17.64 15.62 0.22
CA GLU A 6 18.18 15.61 -1.15
C GLU A 6 18.95 14.32 -1.42
N LEU A 7 19.80 13.92 -0.48
CA LEU A 7 20.53 12.64 -0.53
C LEU A 7 19.57 11.43 -0.41
N CYS A 8 18.48 11.48 0.34
CA CYS A 8 17.49 10.40 0.27
C CYS A 8 16.73 10.38 -1.08
N SER A 9 16.40 11.55 -1.63
CA SER A 9 15.63 11.70 -2.87
C SER A 9 16.42 11.26 -4.10
N GLU A 10 17.68 11.65 -4.24
CA GLU A 10 18.53 11.22 -5.35
C GLU A 10 18.71 9.69 -5.33
N ARG A 11 18.79 9.06 -4.15
CA ARG A 11 18.87 7.60 -4.02
C ARG A 11 17.58 6.92 -4.46
N VAL A 12 16.43 7.48 -4.07
CA VAL A 12 15.11 6.97 -4.50
C VAL A 12 14.95 7.11 -6.01
N LEU A 13 15.33 8.25 -6.59
CA LEU A 13 15.26 8.47 -8.04
C LEU A 13 16.14 7.49 -8.82
N PHE A 14 17.35 7.21 -8.31
CA PHE A 14 18.22 6.20 -8.91
C PHE A 14 17.62 4.79 -8.84
N LEU A 15 17.07 4.40 -7.69
CA LEU A 15 16.42 3.09 -7.52
C LEU A 15 15.15 2.96 -8.37
N GLN A 16 14.38 4.04 -8.52
CA GLN A 16 13.22 4.09 -9.41
C GLN A 16 13.65 3.94 -10.87
N GLY A 17 14.67 4.68 -11.32
CA GLY A 17 15.18 4.54 -12.68
C GLY A 17 15.73 3.14 -12.98
N LEU A 18 16.39 2.50 -12.00
CA LEU A 18 16.78 1.09 -12.11
C LEU A 18 15.55 0.18 -12.25
N LEU A 19 14.54 0.33 -11.39
CA LEU A 19 13.32 -0.47 -11.44
C LEU A 19 12.56 -0.27 -12.77
N GLU A 20 12.44 0.96 -13.25
CA GLU A 20 11.77 1.31 -14.51
C GLU A 20 12.51 0.75 -15.73
N SER A 21 13.84 0.72 -15.69
CA SER A 21 14.68 0.07 -16.71
C SER A 21 14.49 -1.45 -16.73
N GLU A 22 14.41 -2.11 -15.57
CA GLU A 22 14.15 -3.55 -15.47
C GLU A 22 12.69 -3.91 -15.82
N LEU A 23 11.77 -2.94 -15.68
CA LEU A 23 10.35 -3.08 -16.04
C LEU A 23 10.03 -2.68 -17.49
N ASN A 24 11.01 -2.21 -18.29
CA ASN A 24 10.86 -1.72 -19.66
C ASN A 24 9.73 -0.69 -19.84
N MET A 25 9.48 0.17 -18.83
CA MET A 25 8.49 1.24 -18.97
C MET A 25 8.99 2.36 -19.90
N ASN A 26 10.32 2.56 -19.97
CA ASN A 26 10.99 3.51 -20.87
C ASN A 26 12.38 2.97 -21.30
N PRO A 27 12.63 2.72 -22.60
CA PRO A 27 13.93 2.25 -23.09
C PRO A 27 15.03 3.34 -23.06
N SER A 28 14.68 4.60 -22.78
CA SER A 28 15.61 5.73 -22.69
C SER A 28 16.32 5.86 -21.34
N THR A 29 15.92 5.07 -20.33
CA THR A 29 16.43 5.12 -18.95
C THR A 29 17.31 3.93 -18.58
N GLU A 30 17.77 3.13 -19.55
CA GLU A 30 18.72 2.04 -19.29
C GLU A 30 20.08 2.59 -18.85
N PHE A 31 20.36 2.50 -17.54
CA PHE A 31 21.68 2.82 -17.00
C PHE A 31 22.71 1.78 -17.45
N THR A 32 23.75 2.23 -18.15
CA THR A 32 24.93 1.40 -18.44
C THR A 32 25.65 0.99 -17.16
N HIS A 33 26.38 -0.13 -17.19
CA HIS A 33 27.16 -0.63 -16.05
C HIS A 33 28.08 0.44 -15.43
N GLU A 34 28.73 1.25 -16.29
CA GLU A 34 29.61 2.33 -15.84
C GLU A 34 28.85 3.48 -15.18
N GLN A 35 27.66 3.84 -15.67
CA GLN A 35 26.82 4.84 -15.01
C GLN A 35 26.31 4.36 -13.65
N ARG A 36 25.91 3.07 -13.53
CA ARG A 36 25.53 2.48 -12.23
C ARG A 36 26.69 2.54 -11.23
N LYS A 37 27.89 2.17 -11.67
CA LYS A 37 29.11 2.22 -10.86
C LYS A 37 29.47 3.65 -10.45
N ALA A 38 29.37 4.62 -11.36
CA ALA A 38 29.63 6.02 -11.08
C ALA A 38 28.64 6.61 -10.05
N VAL A 39 27.36 6.27 -10.14
CA VAL A 39 26.36 6.69 -9.15
C VAL A 39 26.66 6.05 -7.79
N ILE A 40 26.92 4.75 -7.73
CA ILE A 40 27.28 4.06 -6.46
C ILE A 40 28.54 4.70 -5.83
N GLN A 41 29.56 5.00 -6.64
CA GLN A 41 30.76 5.70 -6.18
C GLN A 41 30.48 7.13 -5.70
N HIS A 42 29.55 7.84 -6.33
CA HIS A 42 29.10 9.15 -5.89
C HIS A 42 28.40 9.07 -4.51
N TRP A 43 27.55 8.07 -4.30
CA TRP A 43 26.89 7.81 -3.02
C TRP A 43 27.88 7.48 -1.90
N THR A 44 28.79 6.54 -2.14
CA THR A 44 29.77 6.15 -1.13
C THR A 44 30.71 7.30 -0.82
N SER A 45 31.21 8.03 -1.83
CA SER A 45 32.06 9.20 -1.61
C SER A 45 31.35 10.40 -0.95
N ALA A 46 30.03 10.53 -1.07
CA ALA A 46 29.27 11.56 -0.36
C ALA A 46 29.05 11.25 1.12
N VAL A 47 29.09 9.97 1.51
CA VAL A 47 28.80 9.48 2.86
C VAL A 47 30.06 9.08 3.63
N GLU A 48 31.07 8.50 2.96
CA GLU A 48 32.29 8.00 3.58
C GLU A 48 33.22 9.12 4.05
N VAL A 49 33.87 8.86 5.19
CA VAL A 49 34.96 9.65 5.73
C VAL A 49 36.25 9.02 5.19
N ASP A 50 36.81 9.60 4.13
CA ASP A 50 38.13 9.17 3.65
C ASP A 50 39.22 9.80 4.53
N GLU A 51 39.92 8.97 5.32
CA GLU A 51 40.99 9.41 6.22
C GLU A 51 42.27 9.81 5.45
N ASP A 52 42.40 9.44 4.17
CA ASP A 52 43.68 9.52 3.44
C ASP A 52 43.81 10.68 2.44
N THR A 53 42.77 11.48 2.18
CA THR A 53 42.86 12.63 1.26
C THR A 53 42.58 13.96 1.94
N ARG A 54 43.58 14.42 2.71
CA ARG A 54 43.58 15.69 3.46
C ARG A 54 43.53 16.97 2.61
N PHE A 55 43.15 16.95 1.33
CA PHE A 55 43.22 18.17 0.51
C PHE A 55 42.11 18.51 -0.47
N ILE A 56 41.23 17.63 -0.97
CA ILE A 56 40.21 18.10 -1.93
C ILE A 56 38.91 17.28 -1.87
N ARG A 57 37.93 17.71 -1.06
CA ARG A 57 36.53 17.95 -1.50
C ARG A 57 35.65 18.45 -0.35
N LYS A 58 34.81 19.41 -0.69
CA LYS A 58 34.03 20.30 0.18
C LYS A 58 32.66 19.71 0.59
N HIS A 59 32.50 18.39 0.66
CA HIS A 59 31.19 17.76 0.89
C HIS A 59 31.29 16.47 1.71
N ASN A 60 31.73 16.58 2.97
CA ASN A 60 31.67 15.46 3.90
C ASN A 60 30.35 15.52 4.68
N PHE A 61 29.33 14.81 4.22
CA PHE A 61 27.98 14.83 4.82
C PHE A 61 27.96 14.42 6.30
N LEU A 62 28.72 13.37 6.67
CA LEU A 62 28.83 12.90 8.06
C LEU A 62 29.73 13.78 8.95
N HIS A 63 30.61 14.61 8.36
CA HIS A 63 31.36 15.62 9.12
C HIS A 63 30.58 16.92 9.29
N ALA A 64 29.71 17.27 8.33
CA ALA A 64 28.87 18.46 8.38
C ALA A 64 27.68 18.31 9.34
N HIS A 65 27.21 17.08 9.56
CA HIS A 65 26.03 16.80 10.38
C HIS A 65 26.32 15.73 11.44
N PRO A 66 26.14 16.03 12.74
CA PRO A 66 26.25 15.04 13.81
C PRO A 66 25.32 13.82 13.62
N PRO A 67 25.74 12.60 14.00
CA PRO A 67 24.94 11.38 13.78
C PRO A 67 23.52 11.44 14.35
N ASN A 68 23.32 12.07 15.50
CA ASN A 68 22.01 12.26 16.10
C ASN A 68 21.08 13.16 15.25
N GLN A 69 21.63 14.18 14.60
CA GLN A 69 20.87 15.04 13.69
C GLN A 69 20.48 14.30 12.42
N VAL A 70 21.38 13.49 11.85
CA VAL A 70 21.09 12.63 10.70
C VAL A 70 20.01 11.60 11.04
N LEU A 71 20.11 10.94 12.19
CA LEU A 71 19.11 9.96 12.65
C LEU A 71 17.73 10.60 12.88
N SER A 72 17.69 11.77 13.54
CA SER A 72 16.43 12.51 13.74
C SER A 72 15.80 12.95 12.41
N ALA A 73 16.64 13.32 11.43
CA ALA A 73 16.20 13.71 10.11
C ALA A 73 15.60 12.53 9.34
N LEU A 74 16.25 11.37 9.39
CA LEU A 74 15.74 10.14 8.79
C LEU A 74 14.43 9.71 9.45
N GLN A 75 14.32 9.78 10.78
CA GLN A 75 13.09 9.45 11.50
C GLN A 75 11.91 10.35 11.08
N ALA A 76 12.15 11.66 10.95
CA ALA A 76 11.15 12.61 10.48
C ALA A 76 10.75 12.39 9.00
N LEU A 77 11.70 12.00 8.14
CA LEU A 77 11.42 11.67 6.75
C LEU A 77 10.63 10.38 6.62
N THR A 78 11.00 9.33 7.36
CA THR A 78 10.31 8.03 7.36
C THR A 78 8.88 8.16 7.88
N SER A 79 8.65 8.87 8.99
CA SER A 79 7.30 9.11 9.52
C SER A 79 6.41 9.87 8.52
N ARG A 80 6.96 10.87 7.82
CA ARG A 80 6.22 11.57 6.75
C ARG A 80 5.89 10.66 5.58
N GLN A 81 6.82 9.81 5.14
CA GLN A 81 6.57 8.86 4.05
C GLN A 81 5.55 7.79 4.44
N GLN A 82 5.54 7.37 5.70
CA GLN A 82 4.55 6.45 6.24
C GLN A 82 3.13 7.03 6.13
N VAL A 83 2.92 8.29 6.52
CA VAL A 83 1.60 8.94 6.38
C VAL A 83 1.15 8.97 4.92
N VAL A 84 2.04 9.33 3.99
CA VAL A 84 1.72 9.34 2.55
C VAL A 84 1.39 7.93 2.03
N LEU A 85 2.06 6.90 2.53
CA LEU A 85 1.76 5.50 2.18
C LEU A 85 0.40 5.07 2.74
N GLU A 86 0.09 5.41 4.00
CA GLU A 86 -1.19 5.12 4.63
C GLU A 86 -2.35 5.80 3.88
N GLU A 87 -2.17 7.07 3.46
CA GLU A 87 -3.13 7.79 2.61
C GLU A 87 -3.34 7.10 1.25
N LYS A 88 -2.26 6.66 0.60
CA LYS A 88 -2.34 5.92 -0.67
C LYS A 88 -3.04 4.57 -0.51
N ILE A 89 -2.72 3.84 0.56
CA ILE A 89 -3.35 2.54 0.86
C ILE A 89 -4.84 2.73 1.14
N ALA A 90 -5.21 3.78 1.88
CA ALA A 90 -6.60 4.10 2.15
C ALA A 90 -7.37 4.54 0.89
N ALA A 91 -6.68 5.10 -0.10
CA ALA A 91 -7.25 5.49 -1.39
C ALA A 91 -7.40 4.31 -2.38
N LEU A 92 -6.68 3.21 -2.19
CA LEU A 92 -6.81 2.00 -3.02
C LEU A 92 -8.15 1.31 -2.73
N ASN A 93 -9.02 1.26 -3.73
CA ASN A 93 -10.27 0.50 -3.65
C ASN A 93 -10.26 -0.57 -4.72
N VAL A 94 -9.72 -1.73 -4.35
CA VAL A 94 -9.56 -2.89 -5.23
C VAL A 94 -10.90 -3.34 -5.84
N GLU A 95 -12.01 -3.25 -5.10
CA GLU A 95 -13.34 -3.61 -5.63
C GLU A 95 -13.80 -2.65 -6.72
N ARG A 96 -13.59 -1.33 -6.53
CA ARG A 96 -13.89 -0.33 -7.56
C ARG A 96 -12.98 -0.50 -8.77
N ASP A 97 -11.68 -0.67 -8.56
CA ASP A 97 -10.72 -0.82 -9.65
C ASP A 97 -10.98 -2.09 -10.48
N ILE A 98 -11.41 -3.18 -9.83
CA ILE A 98 -11.82 -4.43 -10.50
C ILE A 98 -13.14 -4.24 -11.26
N SER A 99 -14.09 -3.49 -10.68
CA SER A 99 -15.37 -3.17 -11.33
C SER A 99 -15.20 -2.27 -12.56
N ASP A 100 -14.30 -1.30 -12.49
CA ASP A 100 -13.96 -0.41 -13.62
C ASP A 100 -13.32 -1.20 -14.79
N LEU A 101 -12.67 -2.34 -14.49
CA LEU A 101 -12.13 -3.27 -15.47
C LEU A 101 -13.18 -4.25 -16.03
N GLY A 102 -14.43 -4.18 -15.57
CA GLY A 102 -15.51 -5.07 -16.01
C GLY A 102 -15.55 -6.42 -15.29
N PHE A 103 -14.80 -6.59 -14.19
CA PHE A 103 -14.74 -7.83 -13.42
C PHE A 103 -15.43 -7.68 -12.05
N ARG A 104 -15.81 -8.80 -11.44
CA ARG A 104 -16.25 -8.89 -10.05
C ARG A 104 -15.43 -9.96 -9.35
N TYR A 105 -14.91 -9.63 -8.17
CA TYR A 105 -14.17 -10.58 -7.35
C TYR A 105 -15.15 -11.35 -6.46
N GLU A 106 -15.25 -12.66 -6.64
CA GLU A 106 -16.16 -13.52 -5.89
C GLU A 106 -15.46 -14.85 -5.59
N SER A 107 -15.37 -15.23 -4.31
CA SER A 107 -14.79 -16.52 -3.86
C SER A 107 -13.42 -16.87 -4.45
N ASP A 108 -12.45 -15.93 -4.34
CA ASP A 108 -11.07 -16.06 -4.87
C ASP A 108 -10.94 -16.18 -6.40
N HIS A 109 -12.00 -15.83 -7.14
CA HIS A 109 -12.02 -15.82 -8.59
C HIS A 109 -12.50 -14.48 -9.13
N LEU A 110 -11.91 -14.06 -10.26
CA LEU A 110 -12.37 -12.90 -11.03
C LEU A 110 -13.42 -13.38 -12.04
N ILE A 111 -14.63 -12.86 -11.91
CA ILE A 111 -15.76 -13.13 -12.81
C ILE A 111 -15.88 -11.95 -13.76
N ASP A 112 -15.81 -12.18 -15.07
CA ASP A 112 -16.09 -11.16 -16.08
C ASP A 112 -17.59 -10.85 -16.06
N VAL A 113 -17.95 -9.58 -15.84
CA VAL A 113 -19.34 -9.09 -15.75
C VAL A 113 -19.66 -8.17 -16.93
N SER A 114 -18.80 -8.13 -17.95
CA SER A 114 -19.09 -7.42 -19.19
C SER A 114 -20.43 -7.91 -19.74
N PRO A 115 -21.38 -7.00 -20.06
CA PRO A 115 -22.71 -7.41 -20.48
C PRO A 115 -22.64 -8.19 -21.79
N GLY A 116 -22.84 -9.50 -21.70
CA GLY A 116 -23.28 -10.40 -22.78
C GLY A 116 -22.43 -10.40 -24.06
N GLN A 117 -21.44 -11.30 -24.12
CA GLN A 117 -21.02 -11.92 -25.38
C GLN A 117 -21.10 -13.45 -25.26
N GLU A 118 -22.23 -13.94 -24.74
CA GLU A 118 -22.79 -15.26 -25.07
C GLU A 118 -23.79 -15.12 -26.24
N GLU A 119 -23.64 -14.09 -27.08
CA GLU A 119 -24.10 -14.25 -28.46
C GLU A 119 -23.10 -15.20 -29.13
N ASP A 120 -23.48 -16.48 -29.18
CA ASP A 120 -22.88 -17.48 -30.05
C ASP A 120 -22.63 -16.79 -31.41
N LEU A 121 -21.37 -16.46 -31.68
CA LEU A 121 -20.97 -15.83 -32.94
C LEU A 121 -21.56 -16.68 -34.06
N THR A 122 -22.40 -16.06 -34.90
CA THR A 122 -23.15 -16.80 -35.91
C THR A 122 -22.14 -17.56 -36.77
N PRO A 123 -22.26 -18.90 -36.89
CA PRO A 123 -21.29 -19.72 -37.59
C PRO A 123 -21.01 -19.16 -39.00
N VAL A 124 -19.76 -19.17 -39.45
CA VAL A 124 -19.39 -18.69 -40.81
C VAL A 124 -20.27 -19.30 -41.90
N ARG A 125 -20.73 -20.54 -41.67
CA ARG A 125 -21.67 -21.23 -42.55
C ARG A 125 -23.03 -20.53 -42.69
N SER A 126 -23.61 -20.03 -41.59
CA SER A 126 -24.91 -19.35 -41.65
C SER A 126 -24.79 -17.97 -42.31
N LEU A 127 -23.67 -17.27 -42.09
CA LEU A 127 -23.37 -16.02 -42.81
C LEU A 127 -23.24 -16.24 -44.32
N LEU A 128 -22.50 -17.28 -44.72
CA LEU A 128 -22.38 -17.65 -46.13
C LEU A 128 -23.73 -18.05 -46.74
N GLN A 129 -24.54 -18.80 -46.00
CA GLN A 129 -25.86 -19.21 -46.47
C GLN A 129 -26.81 -18.02 -46.63
N SER A 130 -26.84 -17.10 -45.67
CA SER A 130 -27.60 -15.85 -45.76
C SER A 130 -27.13 -14.98 -46.94
N ALA A 131 -25.82 -14.87 -47.18
CA ALA A 131 -25.30 -14.16 -48.34
C ALA A 131 -25.72 -14.82 -49.67
N TRP A 132 -25.77 -16.16 -49.73
CA TRP A 132 -26.27 -16.87 -50.90
C TRP A 132 -27.76 -16.65 -51.14
N GLU A 133 -28.57 -16.64 -50.08
CA GLU A 133 -30.01 -16.34 -50.14
C GLU A 133 -30.27 -14.92 -50.66
N GLU A 134 -29.49 -13.91 -50.22
CA GLU A 134 -29.56 -12.54 -50.75
C GLU A 134 -29.22 -12.45 -52.25
N VAL A 135 -28.22 -13.22 -52.70
CA VAL A 135 -27.86 -13.29 -54.12
C VAL A 135 -28.99 -13.92 -54.94
N GLU A 136 -29.57 -15.02 -54.48
CA GLU A 136 -30.70 -15.68 -55.13
C GLU A 136 -31.92 -14.74 -55.23
N GLN A 137 -32.26 -14.05 -54.15
CA GLN A 137 -33.30 -13.02 -54.10
C GLN A 137 -33.05 -11.92 -55.13
N SER A 138 -31.81 -11.42 -55.20
CA SER A 138 -31.40 -10.38 -56.17
C SER A 138 -31.55 -10.84 -57.61
N TYR A 139 -31.23 -12.11 -57.91
CA TYR A 139 -31.46 -12.69 -59.24
C TYR A 139 -32.94 -12.78 -59.60
N PHE A 140 -33.79 -13.13 -58.64
CA PHE A 140 -35.24 -13.19 -58.84
C PHE A 140 -35.82 -11.79 -59.12
N GLU A 141 -35.43 -10.78 -58.33
CA GLU A 141 -35.84 -9.39 -58.54
C GLU A 141 -35.36 -8.84 -59.89
N LEU A 142 -34.14 -9.19 -60.31
CA LEU A 142 -33.61 -8.83 -61.63
C LEU A 142 -34.42 -9.47 -62.78
N ALA A 143 -34.82 -10.73 -62.63
CA ALA A 143 -35.65 -11.41 -63.63
C ALA A 143 -37.05 -10.76 -63.73
N GLN A 144 -37.65 -10.44 -62.58
CA GLN A 144 -38.95 -9.78 -62.52
C GLN A 144 -38.93 -8.38 -63.15
N THR A 145 -37.91 -7.58 -62.81
CA THR A 145 -37.73 -6.24 -63.38
C THR A 145 -37.49 -6.29 -64.89
N ARG A 146 -36.66 -7.21 -65.38
CA ARG A 146 -36.47 -7.42 -66.83
C ARG A 146 -37.76 -7.75 -67.56
N ASN A 147 -38.58 -8.64 -67.00
CA ASN A 147 -39.87 -9.00 -67.60
C ASN A 147 -40.81 -7.78 -67.65
N ARG A 148 -40.88 -7.01 -66.56
CA ARG A 148 -41.69 -5.78 -66.50
C ARG A 148 -41.20 -4.71 -67.50
N CYS A 149 -39.89 -4.55 -67.65
CA CYS A 149 -39.31 -3.65 -68.67
C CYS A 149 -39.72 -4.07 -70.08
N GLY A 150 -39.63 -5.37 -70.41
CA GLY A 150 -40.07 -5.89 -71.71
C GLY A 150 -41.56 -5.63 -71.98
N GLN A 151 -42.43 -5.84 -70.98
CA GLN A 151 -43.86 -5.53 -71.09
C GLN A 151 -44.11 -4.05 -71.38
N LEU A 152 -43.50 -3.16 -70.60
CA LEU A 152 -43.63 -1.72 -70.78
C LEU A 152 -43.12 -1.26 -72.15
N GLU A 153 -42.05 -1.86 -72.67
CA GLU A 153 -41.52 -1.56 -73.99
C GLU A 153 -42.50 -1.98 -75.10
N THR A 154 -43.15 -3.13 -74.97
CA THR A 154 -44.21 -3.56 -75.90
C THR A 154 -45.45 -2.66 -75.84
N GLU A 155 -45.84 -2.18 -74.66
CA GLU A 155 -46.96 -1.24 -74.50
C GLU A 155 -46.63 0.14 -75.09
N LEU A 156 -45.41 0.64 -74.86
CA LEU A 156 -44.94 1.92 -75.38
C LEU A 156 -44.92 1.91 -76.91
N THR A 157 -44.36 0.85 -77.52
CA THR A 157 -44.32 0.70 -78.98
C THR A 157 -45.73 0.57 -79.58
N ALA A 158 -46.65 -0.12 -78.90
CA ALA A 158 -48.05 -0.18 -79.31
C ALA A 158 -48.75 1.19 -79.25
N LEU A 159 -48.51 1.97 -78.20
CA LEU A 159 -49.05 3.34 -78.05
C LEU A 159 -48.48 4.30 -79.10
N MET A 160 -47.18 4.23 -79.38
CA MET A 160 -46.54 5.01 -80.44
C MET A 160 -47.19 4.72 -81.81
N SER A 161 -47.39 3.44 -82.15
CA SER A 161 -48.06 3.05 -83.41
C SER A 161 -49.51 3.53 -83.53
N LYS A 162 -50.20 3.75 -82.41
CA LYS A 162 -51.57 4.30 -82.37
C LYS A 162 -51.54 5.82 -82.55
N ALA A 163 -50.61 6.50 -81.90
CA ALA A 163 -50.45 7.95 -82.02
C ALA A 163 -50.05 8.36 -83.45
N GLU A 164 -49.13 7.63 -84.08
CA GLU A 164 -48.75 7.82 -85.49
C GLU A 164 -49.93 7.68 -86.46
N ARG A 165 -50.85 6.73 -86.20
CA ARG A 165 -52.07 6.56 -87.00
C ARG A 165 -53.12 7.65 -86.77
N ALA A 166 -53.13 8.27 -85.58
CA ALA A 166 -54.08 9.33 -85.24
C ALA A 166 -53.70 10.70 -85.81
N HIS A 167 -52.41 10.96 -86.08
CA HIS A 167 -51.92 12.26 -86.55
C HIS A 167 -52.12 12.51 -88.07
N GLY A 168 -52.63 11.52 -88.82
CA GLY A 168 -53.01 11.69 -90.22
C GLY A 168 -51.84 12.05 -91.16
N SER A 169 -52.14 12.25 -92.45
CA SER A 169 -51.17 12.37 -93.55
C SER A 169 -50.28 13.64 -93.53
N ASP A 170 -50.29 14.45 -92.47
CA ASP A 170 -49.50 15.68 -92.39
C ASP A 170 -48.08 15.38 -91.87
N PRO A 171 -47.04 15.47 -92.73
CA PRO A 171 -45.67 15.08 -92.37
C PRO A 171 -45.05 15.97 -91.28
N VAL A 172 -45.48 17.23 -91.18
CA VAL A 172 -44.93 18.18 -90.20
C VAL A 172 -45.40 17.83 -88.79
N SER A 173 -46.71 17.61 -88.61
CA SER A 173 -47.29 17.20 -87.32
C SER A 173 -46.72 15.86 -86.80
N ARG A 174 -46.42 14.93 -87.72
CA ARG A 174 -45.76 13.66 -87.39
C ARG A 174 -44.31 13.85 -86.91
N CYS A 175 -43.51 14.65 -87.61
CA CYS A 175 -42.13 14.93 -87.21
C CYS A 175 -42.04 15.65 -85.86
N VAL A 176 -42.96 16.59 -85.57
CA VAL A 176 -42.98 17.30 -84.28
C VAL A 176 -43.29 16.32 -83.13
N PHE A 177 -44.28 15.44 -83.30
CA PHE A 177 -44.61 14.40 -82.31
C PHE A 177 -43.44 13.44 -82.04
N GLU A 178 -42.78 12.95 -83.10
CA GLU A 178 -41.62 12.05 -82.98
C GLU A 178 -40.45 12.72 -82.23
N LEU A 179 -40.19 14.01 -82.50
CA LEU A 179 -39.16 14.80 -81.81
C LEU A 179 -39.50 15.06 -80.32
N GLU A 180 -40.74 15.40 -80.00
CA GLU A 180 -41.18 15.58 -78.61
C GLU A 180 -41.09 14.27 -77.82
N MET A 181 -41.51 13.15 -78.43
CA MET A 181 -41.42 11.84 -77.81
C MET A 181 -39.97 11.43 -77.54
N GLU A 182 -39.08 11.63 -78.51
CA GLU A 182 -37.65 11.36 -78.32
C GLU A 182 -37.05 12.28 -77.25
N GLY A 183 -37.45 13.56 -77.19
CA GLY A 183 -37.07 14.48 -76.11
C GLY A 183 -37.49 13.99 -74.72
N VAL A 184 -38.71 13.47 -74.57
CA VAL A 184 -39.21 12.91 -73.30
C VAL A 184 -38.47 11.62 -72.94
N LYS A 185 -38.21 10.72 -73.90
CA LYS A 185 -37.42 9.50 -73.68
C LYS A 185 -36.00 9.81 -73.20
N GLN A 186 -35.32 10.75 -73.86
CA GLN A 186 -33.96 11.17 -73.47
C GLN A 186 -33.95 11.82 -72.09
N THR A 187 -34.98 12.61 -71.75
CA THR A 187 -35.13 13.22 -70.42
C THR A 187 -35.31 12.14 -69.33
N ALA A 188 -36.17 11.15 -69.58
CA ALA A 188 -36.40 10.04 -68.64
C ALA A 188 -35.14 9.17 -68.44
N VAL A 189 -34.39 8.89 -69.52
CA VAL A 189 -33.12 8.15 -69.43
C VAL A 189 -32.09 8.94 -68.62
N ARG A 190 -31.94 10.24 -68.88
CA ARG A 190 -31.03 11.11 -68.11
C ARG A 190 -31.38 11.10 -66.62
N ASP A 191 -32.66 11.22 -66.29
CA ASP A 191 -33.11 11.28 -64.90
C ASP A 191 -32.91 9.92 -64.19
N SER A 192 -33.16 8.81 -64.90
CA SER A 192 -32.86 7.46 -64.40
C SER A 192 -31.37 7.25 -64.14
N ILE A 193 -30.49 7.65 -65.07
CA ILE A 193 -29.03 7.57 -64.89
C ILE A 193 -28.60 8.44 -63.69
N ARG A 194 -29.15 9.65 -63.56
CA ARG A 194 -28.84 10.53 -62.43
C ARG A 194 -29.23 9.90 -61.10
N GLU A 195 -30.38 9.26 -61.03
CA GLU A 195 -30.84 8.56 -59.82
C GLU A 195 -29.98 7.33 -59.50
N GLN A 196 -29.63 6.53 -60.51
CA GLN A 196 -28.69 5.41 -60.34
C GLN A 196 -27.31 5.87 -59.87
N CYS A 197 -26.79 6.98 -60.41
CA CYS A 197 -25.54 7.57 -59.94
C CYS A 197 -25.63 8.03 -58.48
N ALA A 198 -26.76 8.63 -58.07
CA ALA A 198 -26.98 9.04 -56.68
C ALA A 198 -27.04 7.84 -55.73
N GLN A 199 -27.73 6.76 -56.11
CA GLN A 199 -27.80 5.51 -55.34
C GLN A 199 -26.42 4.85 -55.19
N LEU A 200 -25.66 4.73 -56.29
CA LEU A 200 -24.31 4.17 -56.25
C LEU A 200 -23.36 5.01 -55.39
N GLN A 201 -23.48 6.35 -55.42
CA GLN A 201 -22.71 7.22 -54.55
C GLN A 201 -23.07 7.03 -53.07
N MET A 202 -24.35 6.82 -52.75
CA MET A 202 -24.80 6.54 -51.38
C MET A 202 -24.24 5.20 -50.89
N GLN A 203 -24.39 4.13 -51.66
CA GLN A 203 -23.84 2.81 -51.34
C GLN A 203 -22.32 2.82 -51.20
N ALA A 204 -21.61 3.56 -52.05
CA ALA A 204 -20.16 3.71 -51.94
C ALA A 204 -19.75 4.40 -50.63
N ARG A 205 -20.51 5.41 -50.18
CA ARG A 205 -20.27 6.09 -48.90
C ARG A 205 -20.53 5.17 -47.72
N GLU A 206 -21.67 4.47 -47.73
CA GLU A 206 -22.03 3.48 -46.69
C GLU A 206 -20.98 2.38 -46.58
N GLY A 207 -20.52 1.83 -47.72
CA GLY A 207 -19.42 0.86 -47.76
C GLY A 207 -18.11 1.43 -47.20
N GLN A 208 -17.81 2.70 -47.48
CA GLN A 208 -16.60 3.36 -46.97
C GLN A 208 -16.68 3.67 -45.47
N ASP A 209 -17.87 3.93 -44.93
CA ASP A 209 -18.13 4.08 -43.49
C ASP A 209 -18.06 2.73 -42.77
N ALA A 210 -18.59 1.66 -43.37
CA ALA A 210 -18.48 0.30 -42.84
C ALA A 210 -17.01 -0.16 -42.77
N ILE A 211 -16.22 0.07 -43.83
CA ILE A 211 -14.78 -0.25 -43.85
C ILE A 211 -14.04 0.50 -42.74
N ARG A 212 -14.33 1.81 -42.57
CA ARG A 212 -13.72 2.60 -41.49
C ARG A 212 -14.06 2.05 -40.13
N THR A 213 -15.32 1.67 -39.91
CA THR A 213 -15.77 1.06 -38.65
C THR A 213 -15.01 -0.23 -38.36
N VAL A 214 -14.93 -1.15 -39.32
CA VAL A 214 -14.18 -2.40 -39.17
C VAL A 214 -12.69 -2.15 -38.91
N GLN A 215 -12.08 -1.18 -39.60
CA GLN A 215 -10.67 -0.81 -39.35
C GLN A 215 -10.45 -0.29 -37.93
N THR A 216 -11.34 0.55 -37.42
CA THR A 216 -11.25 1.06 -36.04
C THR A 216 -11.42 -0.05 -35.01
N GLN A 217 -12.36 -0.98 -35.22
CA GLN A 217 -12.54 -2.15 -34.37
C GLN A 217 -11.30 -3.05 -34.39
N TRP A 218 -10.75 -3.33 -35.57
CA TRP A 218 -9.52 -4.12 -35.71
C TRP A 218 -8.35 -3.47 -34.97
N GLN A 219 -8.18 -2.15 -35.08
CA GLN A 219 -7.12 -1.43 -34.37
C GLN A 219 -7.30 -1.55 -32.85
N SER A 220 -8.53 -1.37 -32.35
CA SER A 220 -8.85 -1.57 -30.93
C SER A 220 -8.49 -2.98 -30.44
N VAL A 221 -8.74 -4.01 -31.25
CA VAL A 221 -8.38 -5.40 -30.91
C VAL A 221 -6.86 -5.58 -30.89
N MET A 222 -6.13 -4.97 -31.83
CA MET A 222 -4.66 -5.03 -31.84
C MET A 222 -4.05 -4.32 -30.63
N ASP A 223 -4.58 -3.15 -30.29
CA ASP A 223 -4.12 -2.38 -29.12
C ASP A 223 -4.38 -3.16 -27.82
N PHE A 224 -5.55 -3.80 -27.71
CA PHE A 224 -5.86 -4.68 -26.58
C PHE A 224 -4.91 -5.87 -26.48
N ARG A 225 -4.58 -6.55 -27.60
CA ARG A 225 -3.61 -7.64 -27.61
C ARG A 225 -2.24 -7.19 -27.09
N GLN A 226 -1.74 -6.04 -27.57
CA GLN A 226 -0.47 -5.50 -27.09
C GLN A 226 -0.50 -5.18 -25.59
N LEU A 227 -1.62 -4.64 -25.10
CA LEU A 227 -1.79 -4.38 -23.67
C LEU A 227 -1.76 -5.68 -22.86
N VAL A 228 -2.49 -6.71 -23.30
CA VAL A 228 -2.50 -8.02 -22.66
C VAL A 228 -1.10 -8.62 -22.63
N ASP A 229 -0.35 -8.58 -23.74
CA ASP A 229 1.02 -9.09 -23.80
C ASP A 229 1.94 -8.40 -22.78
N ARG A 230 1.84 -7.06 -22.66
CA ARG A 230 2.60 -6.28 -21.67
C ARG A 230 2.22 -6.67 -20.24
N ARG A 231 0.92 -6.84 -19.94
CA ARG A 231 0.44 -7.24 -18.62
C ARG A 231 0.83 -8.68 -18.27
N GLN A 232 0.73 -9.60 -19.22
CA GLN A 232 1.14 -11.00 -19.06
C GLN A 232 2.63 -11.07 -18.71
N GLU A 233 3.46 -10.26 -19.36
CA GLU A 233 4.89 -10.20 -19.10
C GLU A 233 5.21 -9.62 -17.71
N GLN A 234 4.48 -8.59 -17.27
CA GLN A 234 4.57 -8.07 -15.90
C GLN A 234 4.24 -9.16 -14.88
N ILE A 235 3.16 -9.92 -15.10
CA ILE A 235 2.76 -11.03 -14.23
C ILE A 235 3.86 -12.11 -14.18
N ARG A 236 4.42 -12.51 -15.32
CA ARG A 236 5.53 -13.48 -15.36
C ARG A 236 6.73 -13.03 -14.54
N ARG A 237 7.11 -11.74 -14.64
CA ARG A 237 8.22 -11.17 -13.87
C ARG A 237 7.92 -11.14 -12.38
N LEU A 238 6.70 -10.79 -11.98
CA LEU A 238 6.27 -10.82 -10.58
C LEU A 238 6.30 -12.23 -10.01
N ILE A 239 5.83 -13.23 -10.77
CA ILE A 239 5.90 -14.65 -10.36
C ILE A 239 7.36 -15.06 -10.15
N LYS A 240 8.26 -14.71 -11.08
CA LYS A 240 9.69 -15.00 -10.97
C LYS A 240 10.33 -14.29 -9.76
N GLY A 241 10.00 -13.02 -9.56
CA GLY A 241 10.46 -12.24 -8.40
C GLY A 241 10.02 -12.85 -7.09
N ASN A 242 8.74 -13.22 -6.97
CA ASN A 242 8.19 -13.86 -5.78
C ASN A 242 8.82 -15.24 -5.52
N SER A 243 9.03 -16.04 -6.57
CA SER A 243 9.75 -17.32 -6.42
C SER A 243 11.17 -17.13 -5.90
N ASN A 244 11.89 -16.11 -6.37
CA ASN A 244 13.24 -15.81 -5.90
C ASN A 244 13.23 -15.39 -4.42
N VAL A 245 12.36 -14.45 -4.05
CA VAL A 245 12.20 -14.01 -2.65
C VAL A 245 11.83 -15.18 -1.74
N LYS A 246 10.94 -16.08 -2.19
CA LYS A 246 10.61 -17.30 -1.45
C LYS A 246 11.85 -18.18 -1.24
N THR A 247 12.67 -18.38 -2.27
CA THR A 247 13.92 -19.16 -2.12
C THR A 247 14.91 -18.50 -1.17
N GLU A 248 15.11 -17.18 -1.27
CA GLU A 248 15.98 -16.43 -0.35
C GLU A 248 15.47 -16.51 1.10
N LEU A 249 14.17 -16.36 1.32
CA LEU A 249 13.58 -16.47 2.65
C LEU A 249 13.77 -17.87 3.24
N THR A 250 13.58 -18.93 2.45
CA THR A 250 13.86 -20.30 2.91
C THR A 250 15.32 -20.51 3.26
N HIS A 251 16.24 -19.89 2.51
CA HIS A 251 17.66 -19.95 2.78
C HIS A 251 18.01 -19.23 4.09
N VAL A 252 17.56 -17.99 4.27
CA VAL A 252 17.77 -17.21 5.50
C VAL A 252 17.18 -17.92 6.71
N HIS A 253 15.99 -18.52 6.61
CA HIS A 253 15.42 -19.32 7.70
C HIS A 253 16.27 -20.53 8.04
N ALA A 254 16.81 -21.23 7.04
CA ALA A 254 17.73 -22.34 7.28
C ALA A 254 19.03 -21.89 7.96
N GLU A 255 19.59 -20.74 7.56
CA GLU A 255 20.78 -20.16 8.19
C GLU A 255 20.53 -19.75 9.65
N VAL A 256 19.41 -19.08 9.93
CA VAL A 256 19.01 -18.71 11.30
C VAL A 256 18.83 -19.98 12.14
N GLY A 257 18.16 -21.00 11.61
CA GLY A 257 18.01 -22.29 12.29
C GLY A 257 19.36 -22.94 12.62
N GLN A 258 20.29 -22.94 11.67
CA GLN A 258 21.65 -23.44 11.89
C GLN A 258 22.41 -22.61 12.93
N PHE A 259 22.27 -21.28 12.93
CA PHE A 259 22.89 -20.40 13.91
C PHE A 259 22.37 -20.71 15.33
N VAL A 260 21.05 -20.82 15.49
CA VAL A 260 20.42 -21.17 16.77
C VAL A 260 20.93 -22.52 17.26
N GLN A 261 20.95 -23.53 16.38
CA GLN A 261 21.35 -24.89 16.77
C GLN A 261 22.86 -25.01 17.09
N LYS A 262 23.73 -24.39 16.28
CA LYS A 262 25.19 -24.55 16.41
C LYS A 262 25.82 -23.57 17.40
N LYS A 263 25.31 -22.35 17.54
CA LYS A 263 25.92 -21.31 18.38
C LYS A 263 25.13 -21.00 19.64
N LEU A 264 23.82 -20.87 19.53
CA LEU A 264 22.98 -20.40 20.64
C LEU A 264 22.67 -21.54 21.64
N ASN A 265 22.20 -22.69 21.16
CA ASN A 265 21.81 -23.83 22.00
C ASN A 265 22.95 -24.36 22.90
N PRO A 266 24.21 -24.51 22.43
CA PRO A 266 25.31 -24.96 23.30
C PRO A 266 25.60 -23.98 24.44
N GLN A 267 25.47 -22.67 24.21
CA GLN A 267 25.67 -21.66 25.25
C GLN A 267 24.61 -21.78 26.34
N PHE A 268 23.33 -21.92 25.97
CA PHE A 268 22.26 -22.16 26.93
C PHE A 268 22.42 -23.49 27.67
N GLY A 269 22.93 -24.54 27.00
CA GLY A 269 23.21 -25.82 27.66
C GLY A 269 24.19 -25.71 28.83
N SER A 270 25.23 -24.88 28.69
CA SER A 270 26.18 -24.62 29.79
C SER A 270 25.53 -23.89 30.97
N VAL A 271 24.68 -22.90 30.68
CA VAL A 271 23.96 -22.11 31.68
C VAL A 271 22.92 -22.96 32.40
N ILE A 272 22.19 -23.81 31.68
CA ILE A 272 21.21 -24.75 32.27
C ILE A 272 21.92 -25.74 33.19
N LYS A 273 23.06 -26.29 32.78
CA LYS A 273 23.89 -27.18 33.63
C LYS A 273 24.41 -26.48 34.89
N ALA A 274 24.92 -25.25 34.76
CA ALA A 274 25.39 -24.47 35.91
C ALA A 274 24.23 -24.12 36.87
N SER A 275 23.09 -23.68 36.33
CA SER A 275 21.90 -23.33 37.11
C SER A 275 21.30 -24.54 37.83
N SER A 276 21.16 -25.67 37.15
CA SER A 276 20.71 -26.93 37.76
C SER A 276 21.69 -27.44 38.81
N GLY A 277 23.00 -27.35 38.56
CA GLY A 277 24.04 -27.69 39.54
C GLY A 277 23.95 -26.82 40.80
N LEU A 278 23.81 -25.51 40.65
CA LEU A 278 23.63 -24.58 41.76
C LEU A 278 22.35 -24.87 42.54
N ARG A 279 21.22 -25.07 41.84
CA ARG A 279 19.94 -25.43 42.45
C ARG A 279 20.05 -26.72 43.26
N ASN A 280 20.72 -27.74 42.72
CA ASN A 280 20.92 -29.01 43.41
C ASN A 280 21.81 -28.84 44.64
N SER A 281 22.88 -28.05 44.53
CA SER A 281 23.78 -27.72 45.65
C SER A 281 23.06 -26.93 46.75
N VAL A 282 22.26 -25.92 46.40
CA VAL A 282 21.44 -25.15 47.35
C VAL A 282 20.39 -26.05 48.00
N SER A 283 19.75 -26.93 47.24
CA SER A 283 18.79 -27.90 47.79
C SER A 283 19.46 -28.88 48.75
N GLN A 284 20.67 -29.34 48.45
CA GLN A 284 21.45 -30.21 49.32
C GLN A 284 21.92 -29.46 50.59
N GLY A 285 22.39 -28.22 50.44
CA GLY A 285 22.73 -27.35 51.56
C GLY A 285 21.54 -27.09 52.47
N ALA A 286 20.37 -26.77 51.91
CA ALA A 286 19.13 -26.60 52.66
C ALA A 286 18.73 -27.87 53.44
N LYS A 287 18.87 -29.06 52.82
CA LYS A 287 18.67 -30.35 53.50
C LYS A 287 19.67 -30.56 54.65
N HIS A 288 20.93 -30.21 54.46
CA HIS A 288 21.93 -30.32 55.53
C HIS A 288 21.65 -29.32 56.66
N PHE A 289 21.27 -28.07 56.34
CA PHE A 289 20.90 -27.07 57.34
C PHE A 289 19.61 -27.40 58.09
N SER A 290 18.65 -28.09 57.47
CA SER A 290 17.45 -28.58 58.17
C SER A 290 17.77 -29.61 59.26
N CYS A 291 18.95 -30.24 59.22
CA CYS A 291 19.40 -31.17 60.26
C CYS A 291 20.23 -30.51 61.37
N VAL A 292 20.52 -29.20 61.28
CA VAL A 292 21.28 -28.46 62.30
C VAL A 292 20.31 -27.80 63.26
N ALA A 293 20.28 -28.26 64.51
CA ALA A 293 19.47 -27.65 65.55
C ALA A 293 19.91 -26.20 65.80
N LEU A 294 18.98 -25.24 65.71
CA LEU A 294 19.22 -23.81 65.96
C LEU A 294 19.86 -23.53 67.33
N ALA A 295 19.63 -24.40 68.31
CA ALA A 295 20.26 -24.34 69.64
C ALA A 295 21.80 -24.49 69.58
N ALA A 296 22.35 -25.22 68.62
CA ALA A 296 23.80 -25.40 68.45
C ALA A 296 24.50 -24.17 67.82
N LEU A 297 23.71 -23.24 67.25
CA LEU A 297 24.20 -22.01 66.60
C LEU A 297 24.03 -20.75 67.47
N ASP A 298 23.38 -20.85 68.64
CA ASP A 298 23.19 -19.72 69.56
C ASP A 298 24.48 -19.42 70.33
N ARG A 299 25.41 -18.71 69.69
CA ARG A 299 26.56 -18.08 70.37
C ARG A 299 26.19 -16.66 70.79
N ARG A 300 25.53 -16.54 71.94
CA ARG A 300 25.40 -15.23 72.60
C ARG A 300 26.76 -14.78 73.12
N VAL A 301 27.32 -13.77 72.48
CA VAL A 301 28.49 -13.04 73.01
C VAL A 301 27.99 -12.14 74.14
N MET A 302 28.07 -12.63 75.38
CA MET A 302 27.96 -11.78 76.56
C MET A 302 29.38 -11.41 77.03
N LYS A 303 29.64 -10.11 77.14
CA LYS A 303 30.87 -9.56 77.72
C LYS A 303 31.01 -10.08 79.16
N GLY A 304 32.06 -10.85 79.41
CA GLY A 304 32.63 -11.03 80.75
C GLY A 304 32.27 -12.34 81.45
N LYS A 305 33.23 -13.27 81.40
CA LYS A 305 33.49 -14.42 82.28
C LYS A 305 32.44 -15.56 82.34
N ALA A 306 32.96 -16.75 82.03
CA ALA A 306 32.37 -18.10 82.04
C ALA A 306 31.44 -18.44 80.86
N LYS A 307 31.91 -19.40 80.03
CA LYS A 307 31.14 -20.01 78.94
C LYS A 307 30.35 -21.19 79.54
N PHE A 308 29.03 -21.10 79.50
CA PHE A 308 28.15 -22.26 79.67
C PHE A 308 27.15 -22.23 78.53
N THR A 309 27.12 -23.29 77.73
CA THR A 309 26.03 -23.60 76.82
C THR A 309 24.90 -24.23 77.64
N LEU A 310 23.64 -23.90 77.34
CA LEU A 310 22.47 -24.62 77.87
C LEU A 310 22.38 -26.02 77.25
N GLN A 311 23.41 -26.83 77.51
CA GLN A 311 23.52 -28.26 77.22
C GLN A 311 24.43 -28.93 78.25
N ASP A 312 24.47 -28.40 79.49
CA ASP A 312 25.10 -29.05 80.65
C ASP A 312 24.15 -30.04 81.35
N PHE A 313 23.19 -30.61 80.61
CA PHE A 313 22.45 -31.78 81.06
C PHE A 313 22.49 -32.87 79.97
N GLU A 314 23.25 -33.89 80.33
CA GLU A 314 23.36 -35.26 79.80
C GLU A 314 24.36 -35.60 78.67
N PRO A 315 25.19 -36.64 78.90
CA PRO A 315 26.25 -37.08 77.99
C PRO A 315 25.76 -38.23 77.10
N ASP A 316 25.93 -38.08 75.79
CA ASP A 316 26.40 -39.13 74.88
C ASP A 316 26.16 -38.68 73.45
N LEU A 317 27.20 -38.16 72.79
CA LEU A 317 27.27 -38.26 71.33
C LEU A 317 28.72 -38.19 70.87
N GLN A 318 29.17 -39.34 70.39
CA GLN A 318 30.43 -39.57 69.71
C GLN A 318 30.58 -38.59 68.53
N VAL A 319 31.49 -37.63 68.65
CA VAL A 319 31.99 -36.86 67.51
C VAL A 319 33.39 -37.37 67.21
N ASN A 320 33.44 -38.52 66.54
CA ASN A 320 34.63 -38.96 65.82
C ASN A 320 34.30 -38.93 64.32
N LYS A 321 35.25 -38.40 63.56
CA LYS A 321 35.35 -38.34 62.08
C LYS A 321 34.66 -37.15 61.42
N LEU A 322 35.46 -36.14 61.12
CA LEU A 322 35.51 -35.43 59.82
C LEU A 322 36.76 -34.53 59.83
N VAL A 323 37.92 -35.18 59.88
CA VAL A 323 39.17 -34.63 59.36
C VAL A 323 39.27 -35.15 57.92
N ASP A 324 39.76 -34.28 57.04
CA ASP A 324 40.11 -34.49 55.63
C ASP A 324 38.97 -34.59 54.61
N ASN A 325 38.61 -33.44 54.06
CA ASN A 325 38.96 -33.12 52.66
C ASN A 325 38.27 -31.82 52.21
N SER A 326 39.04 -30.76 52.01
CA SER A 326 38.83 -29.84 50.90
C SER A 326 40.05 -28.94 50.77
N GLY A 327 40.92 -29.30 49.84
CA GLY A 327 41.76 -28.32 49.17
C GLY A 327 40.84 -27.30 48.53
N CYS A 328 40.80 -26.10 49.11
CA CYS A 328 40.20 -24.94 48.50
C CYS A 328 41.26 -23.85 48.60
N ASP A 329 41.94 -23.63 47.48
CA ASP A 329 42.78 -22.47 47.23
C ASP A 329 42.00 -21.22 47.66
N ARG A 330 42.41 -20.64 48.78
CA ARG A 330 41.86 -19.36 49.24
C ARG A 330 42.32 -18.29 48.26
N GLY A 331 41.41 -17.96 47.34
CA GLY A 331 41.45 -16.77 46.54
C GLY A 331 41.72 -15.54 47.41
N LYS A 332 42.74 -14.80 47.01
CA LYS A 332 42.98 -13.41 47.40
C LYS A 332 41.69 -12.63 47.23
N ASN A 333 41.15 -12.10 48.33
CA ASN A 333 40.47 -10.81 48.43
C ASN A 333 40.06 -10.62 49.90
N GLN A 334 40.99 -10.05 50.68
CA GLN A 334 40.66 -9.51 51.99
C GLN A 334 39.93 -8.17 51.80
N GLN A 335 38.63 -8.22 51.53
CA GLN A 335 37.78 -7.05 51.75
C GLN A 335 37.40 -7.00 53.24
N ALA A 336 37.45 -5.80 53.81
CA ALA A 336 37.20 -5.59 55.23
C ALA A 336 35.79 -6.13 55.61
N PRO A 337 35.59 -6.67 56.83
CA PRO A 337 34.30 -7.21 57.26
C PRO A 337 33.12 -6.25 57.05
N GLN A 338 33.37 -4.94 57.09
CA GLN A 338 32.39 -3.89 56.88
C GLN A 338 31.84 -3.84 55.45
N GLU A 339 32.65 -4.16 54.43
CA GLU A 339 32.22 -4.22 53.03
C GLU A 339 31.35 -5.47 52.77
N LEU A 340 31.72 -6.60 53.38
CA LEU A 340 30.94 -7.84 53.33
C LEU A 340 29.54 -7.68 53.93
N TRP A 341 29.37 -6.87 54.98
CA TRP A 341 28.05 -6.59 55.56
C TRP A 341 27.16 -5.77 54.63
N SER A 342 27.72 -4.80 53.90
CA SER A 342 26.97 -4.00 52.93
C SER A 342 26.51 -4.85 51.73
N GLN A 343 27.37 -5.73 51.22
CA GLN A 343 27.04 -6.68 50.16
C GLN A 343 26.04 -7.75 50.64
N ALA A 344 26.20 -8.29 51.84
CA ALA A 344 25.26 -9.25 52.41
C ALA A 344 23.88 -8.61 52.63
N ALA A 345 23.83 -7.34 53.04
CA ALA A 345 22.57 -6.60 53.17
C ALA A 345 21.90 -6.37 51.80
N ALA A 346 22.68 -5.99 50.77
CA ALA A 346 22.19 -5.83 49.41
C ALA A 346 21.63 -7.15 48.84
N LEU A 347 22.38 -8.26 48.97
CA LEU A 347 21.95 -9.58 48.52
C LEU A 347 20.70 -10.08 49.28
N ARG A 348 20.56 -9.76 50.57
CA ARG A 348 19.33 -10.06 51.33
C ARG A 348 18.14 -9.24 50.85
N LEU A 349 18.35 -7.99 50.43
CA LEU A 349 17.31 -7.15 49.85
C LEU A 349 16.88 -7.70 48.48
N GLU A 350 17.85 -8.05 47.63
CA GLU A 350 17.59 -8.67 46.32
C GLU A 350 16.84 -10.00 46.45
N LEU A 351 17.24 -10.86 47.40
CA LEU A 351 16.52 -12.10 47.67
C LEU A 351 15.08 -11.86 48.14
N ARG A 352 14.83 -10.85 48.97
CA ARG A 352 13.45 -10.48 49.36
C ARG A 352 12.64 -9.99 48.17
N ASN A 353 13.23 -9.18 47.30
CA ASN A 353 12.58 -8.70 46.09
C ASN A 353 12.23 -9.84 45.13
N LEU A 354 13.16 -10.77 44.91
CA LEU A 354 12.94 -11.94 44.06
C LEU A 354 11.87 -12.87 44.63
N HIS A 355 11.85 -13.12 45.94
CA HIS A 355 10.77 -13.88 46.57
C HIS A 355 9.42 -13.18 46.42
N ARG A 356 9.37 -11.85 46.56
CA ARG A 356 8.13 -11.09 46.35
C ARG A 356 7.64 -11.17 44.91
N LEU A 357 8.54 -11.08 43.94
CA LEU A 357 8.21 -11.21 42.52
C LEU A 357 7.72 -12.63 42.18
N LEU A 358 8.36 -13.67 42.71
CA LEU A 358 7.90 -15.05 42.55
C LEU A 358 6.53 -15.27 43.17
N GLN A 359 6.29 -14.71 44.36
CA GLN A 359 4.99 -14.79 45.00
C GLN A 359 3.90 -14.12 44.16
N LEU A 360 4.13 -12.89 43.69
CA LEU A 360 3.19 -12.17 42.81
C LEU A 360 2.93 -12.94 41.50
N PHE A 361 3.97 -13.54 40.92
CA PHE A 361 3.82 -14.37 39.72
C PHE A 361 2.98 -15.62 39.98
N SER A 362 3.18 -16.26 41.13
CA SER A 362 2.38 -17.44 41.53
C SER A 362 0.92 -17.08 41.81
N GLU A 363 0.66 -15.93 42.45
CA GLU A 363 -0.68 -15.41 42.71
C GLU A 363 -1.38 -15.07 41.39
N SER A 364 -0.72 -14.35 40.49
CA SER A 364 -1.25 -14.03 39.15
C SER A 364 -1.51 -15.28 38.31
N SER A 365 -0.60 -16.26 38.33
CA SER A 365 -0.79 -17.53 37.62
C SER A 365 -1.97 -18.33 38.19
N ALA A 366 -2.13 -18.36 39.52
CA ALA A 366 -3.26 -19.00 40.18
C ALA A 366 -4.59 -18.31 39.85
N ASP A 367 -4.61 -16.97 39.76
CA ASP A 367 -5.79 -16.20 39.33
C ASP A 367 -6.14 -16.47 37.87
N VAL A 368 -5.16 -16.51 36.97
CA VAL A 368 -5.36 -16.88 35.57
C VAL A 368 -5.86 -18.32 35.46
N GLN A 369 -5.33 -19.26 36.24
CA GLN A 369 -5.81 -20.64 36.27
C GLN A 369 -7.24 -20.76 36.84
N LYS A 370 -7.60 -19.98 37.86
CA LYS A 370 -8.98 -19.90 38.36
C LYS A 370 -9.94 -19.33 37.33
N LEU A 371 -9.55 -18.26 36.62
CA LEU A 371 -10.35 -17.70 35.52
C LEU A 371 -10.50 -18.71 34.38
N THR A 372 -9.42 -19.43 34.06
CA THR A 372 -9.41 -20.50 33.04
C THR A 372 -10.26 -21.70 33.44
N ALA A 373 -10.33 -22.03 34.73
CA ALA A 373 -11.19 -23.09 35.26
C ALA A 373 -12.67 -22.67 35.41
N GLN A 374 -12.95 -21.37 35.52
CA GLN A 374 -14.31 -20.81 35.51
C GLN A 374 -14.87 -20.64 34.09
N LEU A 375 -14.02 -20.73 33.06
CA LEU A 375 -14.43 -20.83 31.67
C LEU A 375 -14.96 -22.26 31.42
N PRO A 376 -16.25 -22.45 31.10
CA PRO A 376 -16.75 -23.74 30.62
C PRO A 376 -15.96 -24.12 29.36
N SER A 377 -15.65 -25.41 29.18
CA SER A 377 -14.97 -25.93 27.99
C SER A 377 -15.53 -25.30 26.71
N PRO A 378 -14.69 -24.76 25.80
CA PRO A 378 -15.16 -23.84 24.78
C PRO A 378 -15.83 -24.60 23.64
N ASP A 379 -17.16 -24.51 23.57
CA ASP A 379 -17.84 -24.68 22.29
C ASP A 379 -17.53 -23.42 21.45
N GLN A 380 -16.81 -23.60 20.34
CA GLN A 380 -16.34 -22.51 19.47
C GLN A 380 -17.50 -21.58 19.06
N GLN A 381 -18.72 -22.10 18.97
CA GLN A 381 -19.90 -21.33 18.61
C GLN A 381 -20.30 -20.29 19.67
N THR A 382 -20.14 -20.59 20.96
CA THR A 382 -20.49 -19.66 22.05
C THR A 382 -19.48 -18.52 22.16
N LEU A 383 -18.20 -18.79 21.87
CA LEU A 383 -17.16 -17.75 21.80
C LEU A 383 -17.41 -16.81 20.63
N VAL A 384 -17.73 -17.34 19.45
CA VAL A 384 -18.05 -16.53 18.27
C VAL A 384 -19.28 -15.65 18.52
N GLN A 385 -20.32 -16.17 19.18
CA GLN A 385 -21.50 -15.37 19.54
C GLN A 385 -21.18 -14.28 20.55
N ARG A 386 -20.32 -14.55 21.54
CA ARG A 386 -19.93 -13.54 22.53
C ARG A 386 -19.06 -12.44 21.94
N VAL A 387 -18.15 -12.78 21.02
CA VAL A 387 -17.37 -11.78 20.25
C VAL A 387 -18.31 -10.90 19.43
N LYS A 388 -19.29 -11.49 18.73
CA LYS A 388 -20.29 -10.72 17.97
C LYS A 388 -21.09 -9.75 18.84
N MET A 389 -21.54 -10.18 20.02
CA MET A 389 -22.25 -9.28 20.94
C MET A 389 -21.39 -8.12 21.43
N VAL A 390 -20.11 -8.39 21.76
CA VAL A 390 -19.18 -7.34 22.20
C VAL A 390 -18.86 -6.37 21.06
N ASP A 391 -18.70 -6.89 19.84
CA ASP A 391 -18.50 -6.05 18.65
C ASP A 391 -19.71 -5.16 18.38
N GLU A 392 -20.93 -5.68 18.53
CA GLU A 392 -22.16 -4.88 18.44
C GLU A 392 -22.26 -3.81 19.52
N GLU A 393 -21.89 -4.12 20.77
CA GLU A 393 -21.87 -3.14 21.86
C GLU A 393 -20.82 -2.04 21.61
N ILE A 394 -19.65 -2.40 21.09
CA ILE A 394 -18.59 -1.47 20.71
C ILE A 394 -19.05 -0.57 19.56
N LEU A 395 -19.71 -1.14 18.54
CA LEU A 395 -20.25 -0.37 17.42
C LEU A 395 -21.35 0.60 17.88
N GLN A 396 -22.22 0.21 18.81
CA GLN A 396 -23.27 1.09 19.32
C GLN A 396 -22.73 2.20 20.23
N THR A 397 -21.63 1.96 20.96
CA THR A 397 -21.12 2.91 21.98
C THR A 397 -19.94 3.77 21.50
N LEU A 398 -18.98 3.19 20.79
CA LEU A 398 -17.77 3.90 20.35
C LEU A 398 -17.98 4.64 19.03
N LEU A 399 -18.77 4.10 18.10
CA LEU A 399 -18.99 4.73 16.80
C LEU A 399 -19.62 6.13 16.92
N PRO A 400 -20.65 6.37 17.77
CA PRO A 400 -21.21 7.70 17.93
C PRO A 400 -20.21 8.68 18.56
N ARG A 401 -19.41 8.22 19.53
CA ARG A 401 -18.38 9.04 20.20
C ARG A 401 -17.24 9.39 19.24
N ALA A 402 -16.81 8.45 18.41
CA ALA A 402 -15.81 8.69 17.38
C ALA A 402 -16.33 9.72 16.35
N ARG A 403 -17.59 9.59 15.90
CA ARG A 403 -18.23 10.56 15.00
C ARG A 403 -18.33 11.95 15.62
N GLU A 404 -18.73 12.05 16.88
CA GLU A 404 -18.78 13.31 17.61
C GLU A 404 -17.39 13.97 17.70
N LEU A 405 -16.37 13.17 18.01
CA LEU A 405 -14.98 13.65 18.13
C LEU A 405 -14.44 14.14 16.79
N THR A 406 -14.69 13.40 15.71
CA THR A 406 -14.37 13.83 14.34
C THR A 406 -15.06 15.14 13.98
N GLN A 407 -16.33 15.31 14.35
CA GLN A 407 -17.08 16.55 14.11
C GLN A 407 -16.53 17.73 14.94
N ARG A 408 -16.06 17.49 16.18
CA ARG A 408 -15.40 18.52 16.98
C ARG A 408 -14.04 18.91 16.38
N CYS A 409 -13.27 17.94 15.91
CA CYS A 409 -12.00 18.19 15.24
C CYS A 409 -12.17 18.99 13.94
N SER A 410 -13.18 18.67 13.11
CA SER A 410 -13.45 19.43 11.89
C SER A 410 -13.85 20.88 12.18
N LYS A 411 -14.66 21.12 13.21
CA LYS A 411 -14.99 22.47 13.69
C LYS A 411 -13.74 23.23 14.19
N GLY A 412 -12.85 22.55 14.91
CA GLY A 412 -11.58 23.15 15.36
C GLY A 412 -10.65 23.53 14.21
N LEU A 413 -10.58 22.71 13.17
CA LEU A 413 -9.81 23.01 11.96
C LEU A 413 -10.37 24.23 11.22
N LEU A 414 -11.70 24.33 11.09
CA LEU A 414 -12.35 25.51 10.49
C LEU A 414 -12.08 26.79 11.30
N TYR A 415 -12.11 26.71 12.63
CA TYR A 415 -11.77 27.83 13.49
C TYR A 415 -10.29 28.24 13.37
N THR A 416 -9.39 27.27 13.15
CA THR A 416 -7.95 27.54 12.98
C THR A 416 -7.68 28.41 11.74
N GLU A 417 -8.42 28.21 10.65
CA GLU A 417 -8.33 29.08 9.46
C GLU A 417 -8.84 30.51 9.73
N GLN A 418 -9.88 30.66 10.56
CA GLN A 418 -10.33 31.98 11.02
C GLN A 418 -9.28 32.68 11.90
N VAL A 419 -8.61 31.93 12.77
CA VAL A 419 -7.52 32.46 13.62
C VAL A 419 -6.31 32.84 12.77
N LYS A 420 -5.93 32.02 11.78
CA LYS A 420 -4.83 32.35 10.85
C LYS A 420 -5.12 33.61 10.05
N THR A 421 -6.34 33.77 9.53
CA THR A 421 -6.73 34.99 8.81
C THR A 421 -6.74 36.20 9.72
N ALA A 422 -7.23 36.07 10.96
CA ALA A 422 -7.15 37.15 11.96
C ALA A 422 -5.69 37.54 12.31
N ILE A 423 -4.80 36.55 12.48
CA ILE A 423 -3.37 36.78 12.72
C ILE A 423 -2.71 37.44 11.50
N LEU A 424 -3.04 37.00 10.28
CA LEU A 424 -2.52 37.61 9.05
C LEU A 424 -2.99 39.06 8.90
N HIS A 425 -4.28 39.34 9.11
CA HIS A 425 -4.81 40.70 9.11
C HIS A 425 -4.13 41.57 10.19
N TRP A 426 -3.88 41.01 11.37
CA TRP A 426 -3.12 41.70 12.43
C TRP A 426 -1.66 41.92 12.04
N TRP A 427 -1.01 40.97 11.37
CA TRP A 427 0.39 41.07 10.98
C TRP A 427 0.60 42.06 9.81
N GLU A 428 -0.32 42.11 8.86
CA GLU A 428 -0.26 43.03 7.73
C GLU A 428 -0.60 44.48 8.14
N GLN A 429 -1.48 44.68 9.12
CA GLN A 429 -1.90 46.00 9.58
C GLN A 429 -2.13 46.07 11.10
N PRO A 430 -1.07 45.92 11.93
CA PRO A 430 -1.21 45.83 13.38
C PRO A 430 -1.78 47.10 14.02
N GLY A 431 -1.74 48.24 13.33
CA GLY A 431 -2.23 49.53 13.82
C GLY A 431 -3.67 49.91 13.45
N GLN A 432 -4.28 49.30 12.42
CA GLN A 432 -5.62 49.73 11.97
C GLN A 432 -6.75 49.21 12.87
N PHE A 433 -6.54 48.06 13.49
CA PHE A 433 -7.53 47.40 14.34
C PHE A 433 -7.25 47.55 15.84
N ALA A 434 -6.09 48.10 16.21
CA ALA A 434 -5.71 48.14 17.62
C ALA A 434 -6.62 49.08 18.42
N LEU A 435 -6.89 50.29 17.95
CA LEU A 435 -7.59 51.31 18.75
C LEU A 435 -8.26 52.40 17.88
N PRO A 436 -9.50 52.19 17.39
CA PRO A 436 -10.25 53.22 16.67
C PRO A 436 -10.56 54.46 17.55
N GLU A 437 -10.63 54.26 18.86
CA GLU A 437 -11.13 55.25 19.84
C GLU A 437 -10.00 55.94 20.63
N MET A 438 -8.75 55.47 20.54
CA MET A 438 -7.65 56.07 21.30
C MET A 438 -7.16 57.33 20.60
N GLN A 439 -7.36 58.47 21.26
CA GLN A 439 -6.88 59.78 20.81
C GLN A 439 -5.54 60.10 21.48
N ARG A 440 -4.58 60.58 20.70
CA ARG A 440 -3.34 61.16 21.24
C ARG A 440 -3.24 62.59 20.73
N GLU A 441 -3.14 63.54 21.67
CA GLU A 441 -3.23 64.97 21.40
C GLU A 441 -4.56 65.39 20.73
N GLY A 442 -5.66 64.72 21.13
CA GLY A 442 -7.01 65.04 20.63
C GLY A 442 -7.31 64.57 19.20
N LEU A 443 -6.37 63.87 18.54
CA LEU A 443 -6.56 63.33 17.19
C LEU A 443 -6.50 61.81 17.21
N THR A 444 -7.36 61.17 16.42
CA THR A 444 -7.34 59.71 16.19
C THR A 444 -6.22 59.34 15.20
N PHE A 445 -5.82 58.06 15.18
CA PHE A 445 -4.81 57.57 14.25
C PHE A 445 -5.15 57.87 12.78
N GLN A 446 -6.42 57.77 12.39
CA GLN A 446 -6.86 58.10 11.02
C GLN A 446 -6.70 59.59 10.69
N GLN A 447 -6.95 60.48 11.64
CA GLN A 447 -6.76 61.92 11.46
C GLN A 447 -5.28 62.29 11.35
N TRP A 448 -4.42 61.65 12.15
CA TRP A 448 -2.96 61.77 12.01
C TRP A 448 -2.46 61.28 10.65
N LEU A 449 -2.97 60.13 10.17
CA LEU A 449 -2.62 59.59 8.85
C LEU A 449 -3.05 60.53 7.71
N GLN A 450 -4.24 61.13 7.80
CA GLN A 450 -4.70 62.11 6.82
C GLN A 450 -3.86 63.39 6.84
N ARG A 451 -3.51 63.89 8.03
CA ARG A 451 -2.66 65.08 8.19
C ARG A 451 -1.26 64.84 7.60
N TRP A 452 -0.68 63.67 7.83
CA TRP A 452 0.58 63.27 7.21
C TRP A 452 0.48 63.18 5.68
N LYS A 453 -0.59 62.56 5.14
CA LYS A 453 -0.80 62.48 3.69
C LYS A 453 -0.95 63.84 3.01
N LEU A 454 -1.56 64.82 3.70
CA LEU A 454 -1.66 66.19 3.22
C LEU A 454 -0.30 66.89 3.27
N ALA A 455 0.45 66.75 4.36
CA ALA A 455 1.81 67.31 4.48
C ALA A 455 2.79 66.76 3.43
N THR A 456 2.63 65.51 3.00
CA THR A 456 3.47 64.88 1.96
C THR A 456 2.99 65.16 0.53
N LYS A 457 1.83 65.81 0.32
CA LYS A 457 1.33 66.19 -1.01
C LYS A 457 1.66 67.63 -1.40
N GLU A 458 2.12 68.45 -0.45
CA GLU A 458 2.59 69.82 -0.70
C GLU A 458 4.11 69.92 -0.84
N SER A 459 4.80 68.79 -1.00
CA SER A 459 6.25 68.68 -1.26
C SER A 459 6.56 68.17 -2.66
#